data_AF-A0A915EHI0-F1
#
_entry.id   AF-A0A915EHI0-F1
#
_cell.length_a   1.000
_cell.length_b   1.000
_cell.length_c   1.000
_cell.angle_alpha   90.00
_cell.angle_beta   90.00
_cell.angle_gamma   90.00
#
_symmetry.space_group_name_H-M   'P 1'
#
loop_
_entity.id
_entity.type
_entity.pdbx_description
1 polymer ?
#
loop_
_entity_poly.entity_id
_entity_poly.type
_entity_poly.pdbx_seq_one_letter_code
_entity_poly.pdbx_strand_id
1 'polypeptide(L)' 'MIISKLTAYNGTAGQFIAGINFNYNDSATITDLKLGGASAHKVNACKKFVRVTNGEPKSNGTDADGKYCIYDPASITYLS' A
#
# COMPACT_ATOMS: atom_id res chain seq x y z
N MET A 1 -4.39 6.87 -7.66
CA MET A 1 -3.97 5.75 -8.53
C MET A 1 -4.92 4.57 -8.35
N ILE A 2 -5.03 3.71 -9.35
CA ILE A 2 -5.83 2.48 -9.29
C ILE A 2 -4.90 1.30 -9.56
N ILE A 3 -4.91 0.31 -8.67
CA ILE A 3 -4.18 -0.95 -8.81
C ILE A 3 -5.22 -2.05 -8.88
N SER A 4 -5.23 -2.79 -9.99
CA SER A 4 -6.15 -3.91 -10.20
C SER A 4 -5.41 -5.09 -10.77
N LYS A 5 -5.67 -6.29 -10.23
CA LYS A 5 -5.12 -7.57 -10.73
C LYS A 5 -3.59 -7.60 -10.78
N LEU A 6 -2.95 -7.06 -9.74
CA LEU A 6 -1.49 -7.06 -9.62
C LEU A 6 -1.03 -8.29 -8.85
N THR A 7 0.01 -8.97 -9.33
CA THR A 7 0.74 -9.98 -8.55
C THR A 7 2.18 -9.53 -8.33
N ALA A 8 2.62 -9.49 -7.07
CA ALA A 8 4.00 -9.17 -6.69
C ALA A 8 4.61 -10.33 -5.89
N TYR A 9 5.89 -10.60 -6.10
CA TYR A 9 6.62 -11.70 -5.43
C TYR A 9 7.84 -11.19 -4.68
N ASN A 10 8.24 -11.94 -3.64
CA ASN A 10 9.51 -11.78 -2.93
C ASN A 10 9.71 -10.41 -2.28
N GLY A 11 8.62 -9.76 -1.86
CA GLY A 11 8.70 -8.54 -1.07
C GLY A 11 9.22 -8.81 0.34
N THR A 12 9.82 -7.78 0.93
CA THR A 12 10.46 -7.81 2.26
C THR A 12 9.77 -6.86 3.24
N ALA A 13 10.09 -7.02 4.53
CA ALA A 13 9.49 -6.21 5.59
C ALA A 13 9.75 -4.71 5.38
N GLY A 14 8.69 -3.91 5.55
CA GLY A 14 8.76 -2.45 5.41
C GLY A 14 8.51 -1.94 4.00
N GLN A 15 8.48 -2.82 2.99
CA GLN A 15 8.05 -2.45 1.64
C GLN A 15 6.54 -2.23 1.57
N PHE A 16 6.12 -1.53 0.52
CA PHE A 16 4.73 -1.24 0.24
C PHE A 16 4.46 -1.20 -1.27
N ILE A 17 3.24 -1.54 -1.68
CA ILE A 17 2.85 -1.52 -3.11
C ILE A 17 2.55 -0.09 -3.56
N ALA A 18 1.76 0.66 -2.78
CA ALA A 18 1.44 2.05 -3.07
C ALA A 18 1.90 2.98 -1.95
N GLY A 19 2.62 4.05 -2.31
CA GLY A 19 2.91 5.18 -1.42
C GLY A 19 2.12 6.40 -1.87
N ILE A 20 1.42 7.06 -0.95
CA ILE A 20 0.57 8.22 -1.26
C ILE A 20 0.79 9.39 -0.27
N ASN A 21 0.63 10.62 -0.74
CA ASN A 21 0.65 11.81 0.10
C ASN A 21 -0.78 12.24 0.48
N PHE A 22 -1.28 11.75 1.61
CA PHE A 22 -2.69 11.96 1.97
C PHE A 22 -3.05 13.44 2.19
N ASN A 23 -2.12 14.26 2.69
CA ASN A 23 -2.33 15.70 2.90
C ASN A 23 -2.36 16.50 1.58
N TYR A 24 -2.10 15.84 0.45
CA TYR A 24 -2.27 16.37 -0.90
C TYR A 24 -3.41 15.68 -1.65
N ASN A 25 -4.26 14.93 -0.93
CA ASN A 25 -5.38 14.17 -1.46
C ASN A 25 -5.00 13.09 -2.47
N ASP A 26 -3.76 12.62 -2.45
CA ASP A 26 -3.41 11.39 -3.17
C ASP A 26 -4.21 10.23 -2.58
N SER A 27 -4.73 9.37 -3.46
CA SER A 27 -5.39 8.13 -3.09
C SER A 27 -4.87 6.96 -3.91
N ALA A 28 -4.99 5.75 -3.35
CA ALA A 28 -4.75 4.49 -4.02
C ALA A 28 -5.95 3.57 -3.79
N THR A 29 -6.62 3.20 -4.88
CA THR A 29 -7.66 2.17 -4.87
C THR A 29 -7.05 0.84 -5.29
N ILE A 30 -7.18 -0.20 -4.48
CA ILE A 30 -6.56 -1.51 -4.72
C ILE A 30 -7.64 -2.59 -4.78
N THR A 31 -7.64 -3.38 -5.86
CA THR A 31 -8.52 -4.53 -6.06
C THR A 31 -7.72 -5.72 -6.60
N ASP A 32 -7.96 -6.93 -6.09
CA ASP A 32 -7.29 -8.17 -6.52
C ASP A 32 -5.74 -8.04 -6.55
N LEU A 33 -5.17 -7.71 -5.39
CA LEU A 33 -3.72 -7.71 -5.17
C LEU A 33 -3.29 -9.08 -4.65
N LYS A 34 -2.28 -9.67 -5.30
CA LYS A 34 -1.68 -10.93 -4.90
C LYS A 34 -0.23 -10.72 -4.47
N LEU A 35 0.13 -11.21 -3.29
CA LEU A 35 1.48 -11.10 -2.73
C LEU A 35 2.03 -12.51 -2.49
N GLY A 36 3.11 -12.88 -3.17
CA GLY A 36 3.71 -14.21 -3.10
C GLY A 36 5.11 -14.24 -2.50
N GLY A 37 5.47 -15.40 -1.93
CA GLY A 37 6.77 -15.67 -1.33
C GLY A 37 6.80 -15.56 0.19
N ALA A 38 7.87 -16.07 0.81
CA ALA A 38 7.95 -16.34 2.25
C ALA A 38 7.73 -15.11 3.16
N SER A 39 7.98 -13.90 2.67
CA SER A 39 7.81 -12.65 3.41
C SER A 39 6.66 -11.77 2.91
N ALA A 40 5.79 -12.30 2.03
CA ALA A 40 4.69 -11.54 1.42
C ALA A 40 3.78 -10.84 2.45
N HIS A 41 3.46 -11.51 3.56
CA HIS A 41 2.64 -10.98 4.65
C HIS A 41 3.25 -9.77 5.39
N LYS A 42 4.51 -9.43 5.11
CA LYS A 42 5.22 -8.27 5.70
C LYS A 42 5.20 -7.04 4.80
N VAL A 43 4.66 -7.15 3.60
CA VAL A 43 4.54 -6.06 2.63
C VAL A 43 3.20 -5.36 2.84
N ASN A 44 3.21 -4.03 2.92
CA ASN A 44 1.99 -3.25 3.07
C ASN A 44 1.34 -3.00 1.71
N ALA A 45 0.02 -3.09 1.60
CA ALA A 45 -0.65 -2.75 0.34
C ALA A 45 -0.56 -1.24 0.04
N CYS A 46 -0.73 -0.40 1.05
CA CYS A 46 -0.69 1.05 0.93
C CYS A 46 0.07 1.66 2.11
N LYS A 47 0.82 2.73 1.88
CA LYS A 47 1.49 3.50 2.94
C LYS A 47 1.24 4.99 2.72
N LYS A 48 0.79 5.66 3.77
CA LYS A 48 0.48 7.08 3.78
C LYS A 48 1.69 7.89 4.22
N PHE A 49 1.89 9.03 3.59
CA PHE A 49 2.93 9.99 3.91
C PHE A 49 2.36 11.40 4.07
N VAL A 50 2.98 12.19 4.94
CA VAL A 50 2.79 13.64 5.00
C VAL A 50 3.84 14.26 4.08
N ARG A 51 3.41 14.74 2.90
CA ARG A 51 4.30 15.48 2.00
C ARG A 51 4.75 16.77 2.65
N VAL A 52 6.03 17.07 2.50
CA VAL A 52 6.70 18.29 2.96
C VAL A 52 7.38 18.99 1.78
N THR A 53 7.58 20.29 1.87
CA THR A 53 8.33 21.07 0.87
C THR A 53 9.84 21.05 1.11
N ASN A 54 10.26 20.66 2.32
CA ASN A 54 11.65 20.46 2.70
C ASN A 54 11.73 19.37 3.79
N GLY A 55 12.81 18.59 3.80
CA GLY A 55 13.04 17.46 4.71
C GLY A 55 12.38 16.15 4.26
N GLU A 56 12.55 15.12 5.10
CA GLU A 56 12.03 13.77 4.82
C GLU A 56 10.54 13.64 5.17
N PRO A 57 9.69 13.15 4.24
CA PRO A 57 8.29 12.86 4.52
C PRO A 57 8.12 11.83 5.65
N LYS A 58 7.22 12.12 6.59
CA LYS A 58 6.89 11.18 7.67
C LYS A 58 5.76 10.25 7.23
N SER A 59 5.81 8.98 7.63
CA SER A 59 4.71 8.06 7.41
C SER A 59 3.54 8.34 8.34
N ASN A 60 2.32 8.12 7.86
CA ASN A 60 1.07 8.25 8.59
C ASN A 60 0.23 6.97 8.48
N GLY A 61 0.85 5.82 8.77
CA GLY A 61 0.18 4.51 8.79
C GLY A 61 0.07 3.81 7.43
N THR A 62 -0.37 2.56 7.48
CA THR A 62 -0.42 1.62 6.34
C THR A 62 -1.80 1.00 6.09
N ASP A 63 -2.75 1.25 6.98
CA ASP A 63 -4.05 0.59 6.93
C ASP A 63 -4.99 1.25 5.91
N ALA A 64 -5.94 0.45 5.42
CA ALA A 64 -7.08 0.94 4.66
C ALA A 64 -7.88 1.95 5.50
N ASP A 65 -8.34 3.03 4.88
CA ASP A 65 -9.12 4.07 5.54
C ASP A 65 -10.35 4.52 4.74
N GLY A 66 -10.60 3.91 3.58
CA GLY A 66 -11.75 4.21 2.72
C GLY A 66 -11.70 5.57 2.03
N LYS A 67 -10.67 6.38 2.25
CA LYS A 67 -10.52 7.72 1.64
C LYS A 67 -9.24 7.88 0.82
N TYR A 68 -8.11 7.44 1.36
CA TYR A 68 -6.80 7.59 0.72
C TYR A 68 -6.20 6.23 0.39
N CYS A 69 -6.20 5.29 1.33
CA CYS A 69 -5.90 3.89 1.06
C CYS A 69 -7.24 3.14 0.97
N ILE A 70 -7.72 2.92 -0.26
CA ILE A 70 -9.06 2.44 -0.55
C ILE A 70 -8.99 0.98 -0.99
N TYR A 71 -9.16 0.06 -0.05
CA TYR A 71 -9.26 -1.36 -0.34
C TYR A 71 -9.95 -2.10 0.82
N ASP A 72 -10.58 -3.22 0.50
CA ASP A 72 -10.98 -4.21 1.50
C ASP A 72 -9.80 -5.16 1.76
N PRO A 73 -9.48 -5.54 3.01
CA PRO A 73 -8.49 -6.58 3.28
C PRO A 73 -8.65 -7.86 2.45
N ALA A 74 -9.89 -8.25 2.12
CA ALA A 74 -10.20 -9.39 1.23
C ALA A 74 -9.76 -9.19 -0.23
N SER A 75 -9.43 -7.95 -0.63
CA SER A 75 -8.80 -7.66 -1.92
C SER A 75 -7.33 -8.08 -1.98
N ILE A 76 -6.74 -8.51 -0.86
CA ILE A 76 -5.36 -8.96 -0.77
C ILE A 76 -5.34 -10.48 -0.58
N THR A 77 -4.71 -11.18 -1.51
CA THR A 77 -4.48 -12.63 -1.41
C THR A 77 -2.99 -12.89 -1.22
N TYR A 78 -2.64 -13.65 -0.19
CA TYR A 78 -1.27 -14.14 0.00
C TYR A 78 -1.12 -15.49 -0.67
N LEU A 79 -0.16 -15.58 -1.60
CA LEU A 79 0.17 -16.81 -2.31
C LEU A 79 1.24 -17.57 -1.51
N SER A 80 1.02 -18.87 -1.34
CA SER A 80 1.98 -19.81 -0.74
C SER A 80 3.25 -19.93 -1.56
#